data_AF-A0A0R3W5Y6-F1
#
_entry.id   AF-A0A0R3W5Y6-F1
#
_cell.length_a   1.000
_cell.length_b   1.000
_cell.length_c   1.000
_cell.angle_alpha   90.00
_cell.angle_beta   90.00
_cell.angle_gamma   90.00
#
_symmetry.space_group_name_H-M   'P 1'
#
loop_
_entity.id
_entity.type
_entity.pdbx_description
1 polymer ?
#
loop_
_entity_poly.entity_id
_entity_poly.type
_entity_poly.pdbx_seq_one_letter_code
_entity_poly.pdbx_strand_id
1 'polypeptide(L)'
;MNLYRQANLTVEAELVRLHDFLGGVEGLQRLRPRSQREVALQEAARLARLMRVRGESLLFRRGDPASAWFILLSGCVLIDHSMFLPRNW
;
A
#
# COMPACT_ATOMS: atom_id res chain seq x y z
N MET A 1 29.62 0.62 7.83
CA MET A 1 28.50 0.63 6.87
C MET A 1 27.36 1.41 7.52
N ASN A 2 26.91 2.52 6.92
CA ASN A 2 26.14 3.55 7.60
C ASN A 2 24.63 3.20 7.59
N LEU A 3 24.05 2.89 8.76
CA LEU A 3 22.65 2.46 8.95
C LEU A 3 21.65 3.44 8.31
N TYR A 4 21.94 4.74 8.32
CA TYR A 4 21.12 5.77 7.68
C TYR A 4 21.02 5.62 6.15
N ARG A 5 22.11 5.21 5.50
CA ARG A 5 22.14 5.01 4.04
C ARG A 5 21.33 3.78 3.64
N GLN A 6 21.35 2.76 4.49
CA GLN A 6 20.64 1.51 4.28
C GLN A 6 19.12 1.64 4.52
N ALA A 7 18.73 2.43 5.53
CA ALA A 7 17.34 2.77 5.81
C ALA A 7 16.71 3.61 4.67
N ASN A 8 17.43 4.59 4.11
CA ASN A 8 16.96 5.38 2.97
C ASN A 8 16.79 4.55 1.68
N LEU A 9 17.74 3.64 1.41
CA LEU A 9 17.64 2.72 0.27
C LEU A 9 16.40 1.79 0.38
N THR A 10 15.99 1.40 1.59
CA THR A 10 14.74 0.64 1.78
C THR A 10 13.49 1.48 1.53
N VAL A 11 13.45 2.74 2.00
CA VAL A 11 12.27 3.60 1.83
C VAL A 11 12.03 3.94 0.37
N GLU A 12 13.07 4.31 -0.39
CA GLU A 12 12.93 4.58 -1.83
C GLU A 12 12.47 3.33 -2.59
N ALA A 13 13.04 2.16 -2.30
CA ALA A 13 12.61 0.90 -2.91
C ALA A 13 11.18 0.50 -2.51
N GLU A 14 10.74 0.84 -1.30
CA GLU A 14 9.36 0.64 -0.84
C GLU A 14 8.38 1.61 -1.51
N LEU A 15 8.78 2.87 -1.76
CA LEU A 15 7.99 3.85 -2.51
C LEU A 15 7.83 3.46 -3.99
N VAL A 16 8.89 2.94 -4.62
CA VAL A 16 8.81 2.41 -5.99
C VAL A 16 7.84 1.22 -6.04
N ARG A 17 7.96 0.26 -5.10
CA ARG A 17 7.02 -0.87 -5.00
C ARG A 17 5.58 -0.43 -4.77
N LEU A 18 5.38 0.58 -3.92
CA LEU A 18 4.05 1.16 -3.68
C LEU A 18 3.50 1.79 -4.97
N HIS A 19 4.31 2.56 -5.69
CA HIS A 19 3.90 3.18 -6.95
C HIS A 19 3.50 2.13 -8.00
N ASP A 20 4.33 1.09 -8.17
CA ASP A 20 4.04 -0.02 -9.08
C ASP A 20 2.75 -0.74 -8.68
N PHE A 21 2.57 -1.02 -7.38
CA PHE A 21 1.35 -1.61 -6.85
C PHE A 21 0.11 -0.76 -7.15
N LEU A 22 0.17 0.53 -6.84
CA LEU A 22 -0.93 1.47 -7.11
C LEU A 22 -1.28 1.50 -8.61
N GLY A 23 -0.28 1.40 -9.49
CA GLY A 23 -0.47 1.31 -10.94
C GLY A 23 -1.29 0.09 -11.41
N GLY A 24 -1.32 -1.00 -10.64
CA GLY A 24 -2.13 -2.18 -10.93
C GLY A 24 -3.49 -2.23 -10.23
N VAL A 25 -3.85 -1.21 -9.43
CA VAL A 25 -5.19 -1.09 -8.84
C VAL A 25 -6.19 -0.72 -9.94
N GLU A 26 -7.11 -1.63 -10.24
CA GLU A 26 -8.07 -1.49 -11.34
C GLU A 26 -8.85 -0.16 -11.30
N GLY A 27 -9.25 0.29 -10.10
CA GLY A 27 -9.94 1.57 -9.91
C GLY A 27 -9.11 2.79 -10.35
N LEU A 28 -7.78 2.74 -10.17
CA LEU A 28 -6.86 3.80 -10.61
C LEU A 28 -6.55 3.69 -12.11
N GLN A 29 -6.54 2.48 -12.68
CA GLN A 29 -6.30 2.27 -14.11
C GLN A 29 -7.40 2.87 -15.00
N ARG A 30 -8.62 2.97 -14.46
CA ARG A 30 -9.79 3.54 -15.14
C ARG A 30 -9.77 5.08 -15.17
N LEU A 31 -8.89 5.73 -14.41
CA LEU A 31 -8.72 7.18 -14.48
C LEU A 31 -8.23 7.58 -15.87
N ARG A 32 -9.00 8.45 -16.51
CA ARG A 32 -8.74 9.01 -17.83
C ARG A 32 -8.97 10.51 -17.77
N PRO A 33 -8.13 11.33 -18.44
CA PRO A 33 -6.96 10.96 -19.25
C PRO A 33 -5.76 10.43 -18.42
N ARG A 34 -4.78 9.81 -19.09
CA ARG A 34 -3.59 9.19 -18.45
C ARG A 34 -2.84 10.16 -17.53
N SER A 35 -2.80 11.45 -17.85
CA SER A 35 -2.20 12.48 -17.00
C SER A 35 -2.85 12.59 -15.62
N GLN A 36 -4.18 12.48 -15.52
CA GLN A 36 -4.88 12.49 -14.24
C GLN A 36 -4.56 11.24 -13.41
N ARG A 37 -4.36 10.10 -14.06
CA ARG A 37 -3.93 8.87 -13.39
C ARG A 37 -2.55 9.06 -12.74
N GLU A 38 -1.57 9.57 -13.48
CA GLU A 38 -0.21 9.79 -12.95
C GLU A 38 -0.23 10.75 -11.75
N VAL A 39 -1.00 11.85 -11.83
CA VAL A 39 -1.17 12.79 -10.71
C VAL A 39 -1.82 12.12 -9.50
N ALA A 40 -2.88 11.33 -9.71
CA ALA A 40 -3.55 10.61 -8.63
C ALA A 40 -2.63 9.57 -7.98
N LEU A 41 -1.80 8.87 -8.76
CA LEU A 41 -0.80 7.93 -8.27
C LEU A 41 0.28 8.63 -7.43
N GLN A 42 0.76 9.78 -7.90
CA GLN A 42 1.73 10.59 -7.15
C GLN A 42 1.16 11.09 -5.82
N GLU A 43 -0.08 11.61 -5.82
CA GLU A 43 -0.73 12.05 -4.57
C GLU A 43 -1.02 10.88 -3.62
N ALA A 44 -1.47 9.73 -4.14
CA ALA A 44 -1.67 8.54 -3.33
C ALA A 44 -0.35 8.05 -2.71
N ALA A 45 0.72 8.02 -3.49
CA ALA A 45 2.06 7.66 -2.99
C ALA A 45 2.55 8.66 -1.93
N ARG A 46 2.26 9.96 -2.09
CA ARG A 46 2.62 11.01 -1.12
C ARG A 46 1.86 10.90 0.20
N LEU A 47 0.59 10.50 0.14
CA LEU A 47 -0.27 10.34 1.33
C LEU A 47 -0.08 9.00 2.04
N ALA A 48 0.41 8.00 1.31
CA ALA A 48 0.66 6.68 1.87
C ALA A 48 1.73 6.72 2.96
N ARG A 49 1.50 5.94 4.02
CA ARG A 49 2.44 5.76 5.12
C ARG A 49 2.77 4.30 5.25
N LEU A 50 4.04 3.96 5.19
CA LEU A 50 4.48 2.62 5.48
C LEU A 50 4.20 2.28 6.94
N MET A 51 3.53 1.15 7.16
CA MET A 51 3.20 0.67 8.49
C MET A 51 3.59 -0.80 8.59
N ARG A 52 4.35 -1.14 9.63
CA ARG A 52 4.62 -2.53 10.01
C ARG A 52 3.72 -2.88 11.17
N VAL A 53 2.94 -3.93 10.99
CA VAL A 53 1.95 -4.37 11.98
C VAL A 53 2.35 -5.76 12.47
N ARG A 54 2.23 -5.96 13.78
CA ARG A 54 2.43 -7.29 14.40
C ARG A 54 1.31 -8.24 14.00
N GLY A 55 1.58 -9.54 14.13
CA GLY A 55 0.54 -10.56 14.01
C GLY A 55 -0.59 -10.30 15.01
N GLU A 56 -1.80 -10.72 14.65
CA GLU A 56 -3.02 -10.64 15.49
C GLU A 56 -3.57 -9.22 15.73
N SER A 57 -2.96 -8.19 15.17
CA SER A 57 -3.49 -6.83 15.22
C SER A 57 -4.78 -6.69 14.40
N LEU A 58 -5.78 -6.03 15.00
CA LEU A 58 -7.01 -5.63 14.32
C LEU A 58 -6.77 -4.34 13.52
N LEU A 59 -6.82 -4.41 12.19
CA LEU A 59 -6.65 -3.25 11.31
C LEU A 59 -7.95 -2.48 11.09
N PHE A 60 -9.07 -3.20 11.00
CA PHE A 60 -10.37 -2.66 10.71
C PHE A 60 -11.45 -3.57 11.30
N ARG A 61 -12.54 -2.97 11.78
CA ARG A 61 -13.72 -3.68 12.26
C ARG A 61 -14.97 -3.17 11.54
N ARG A 62 -15.81 -4.10 11.09
CA ARG A 62 -17.07 -3.77 10.42
C ARG A 62 -17.96 -2.94 11.35
N GLY A 63 -18.45 -1.82 10.84
CA GLY A 63 -19.29 -0.87 11.58
C GLY A 63 -18.54 0.38 12.04
N ASP A 64 -17.21 0.33 12.09
CA ASP A 64 -16.41 1.50 12.42
C ASP A 64 -16.24 2.40 11.17
N PRO A 65 -16.20 3.74 11.34
CA PRO A 65 -15.88 4.64 10.24
C PRO A 65 -14.52 4.28 9.63
N ALA A 66 -14.50 4.05 8.31
CA ALA A 66 -13.27 3.81 7.59
C ALA A 66 -12.47 5.12 7.45
N SER A 67 -11.39 5.25 8.23
CA SER A 67 -10.53 6.44 8.20
C SER A 67 -9.36 6.33 7.21
N ALA A 68 -9.09 5.13 6.68
CA ALA A 68 -7.96 4.88 5.78
C ALA A 68 -8.20 3.64 4.91
N TRP A 69 -7.41 3.55 3.84
CA TRP A 69 -7.27 2.36 2.99
C TRP A 69 -5.95 1.67 3.29
N PHE A 70 -5.95 0.33 3.30
CA PHE A 70 -4.74 -0.47 3.51
C PHE A 70 -4.34 -1.19 2.24
N ILE A 71 -3.03 -1.20 1.98
CA ILE A 71 -2.41 -1.97 0.90
C ILE A 71 -1.49 -2.98 1.56
N LEU A 72 -1.73 -4.27 1.30
CA LEU A 72 -0.90 -5.35 1.85
C LEU A 72 0.32 -5.59 0.96
N LEU A 73 1.49 -5.15 1.41
CA LEU A 73 2.76 -5.32 0.68
C LEU A 73 3.46 -6.65 1.01
N SER A 74 3.26 -7.20 2.20
CA SER A 74 3.91 -8.44 2.66
C SER A 74 3.11 -9.10 3.77
N GLY A 75 3.24 -10.42 3.94
CA GLY A 75 2.58 -11.17 5.01
C GLY A 75 1.21 -11.69 4.59
N CYS A 76 0.25 -11.67 5.52
CA CYS A 76 -1.14 -12.05 5.24
C CYS A 76 -2.11 -11.24 6.11
N VAL A 77 -3.36 -11.12 5.68
CA VAL A 77 -4.46 -10.58 6.50
C VAL A 77 -5.61 -11.56 6.51
N LEU A 78 -6.35 -11.60 7.63
CA LEU A 78 -7.61 -12.33 7.71
C LEU A 78 -8.76 -11.34 7.57
N ILE A 79 -9.68 -11.63 6.65
CA ILE A 79 -10.93 -10.88 6.45
C ILE A 79 -12.05 -11.93 6.45
N ASP A 80 -13.03 -11.78 7.35
CA ASP A 80 -14.16 -12.71 7.51
C ASP A 80 -13.74 -14.20 7.46
N HIS A 81 -12.72 -14.55 8.27
CA HIS A 81 -12.13 -15.90 8.38
C HIS A 81 -11.37 -16.42 7.15
N SER A 82 -11.25 -15.62 6.09
CA SER A 82 -10.49 -15.97 4.90
C SER A 82 -9.12 -15.28 4.92
N MET A 83 -8.06 -16.03 4.59
CA MET A 83 -6.71 -15.49 4.51
C MET A 83 -6.44 -14.91 3.13
N PHE A 84 -5.95 -13.68 3.09
CA PHE A 84 -5.53 -12.99 1.87
C PHE A 84 -4.03 -12.76 1.91
N LEU A 85 -3.37 -13.07 0.79
CA LEU A 85 -1.95 -12.82 0.57
C LEU A 85 -1.79 -11.62 -0.36
N PRO A 86 -0.65 -10.91 -0.31
CA PRO A 86 -0.29 -9.94 -1.34
C PRO A 86 -0.45 -10.60 -2.72
N ARG A 87 -1.00 -9.87 -3.69
CA ARG A 87 -0.95 -10.34 -5.08
C ARG A 87 0.51 -10.40 -5.49
N ASN A 88 0.98 -11.60 -5.81
CA ASN A 88 2.25 -11.78 -6.51
C ASN A 88 2.05 -11.22 -7.92
N TRP A 89 2.81 -10.19 -8.28
CA TRP A 89 2.99 -9.74 -9.66
C TRP A 89 4.41 -10.07 -10.08
#